data_AF-A0A141R920-F1
#
_entry.id   AF-A0A141R920-F1
#
_cell.length_a   1.000
_cell.length_b   1.000
_cell.length_c   1.000
_cell.angle_alpha   90.00
_cell.angle_beta   90.00
_cell.angle_gamma   90.00
#
_symmetry.space_group_name_H-M   'P 1'
#
loop_
_entity.id
_entity.type
_entity.pdbx_description
1 polymer ?
#
loop_
_entity_poly.entity_id
_entity_poly.type
_entity_poly.pdbx_seq_one_letter_code
_entity_poly.pdbx_strand_id
1 'polypeptide(L)' 'MEKKLPRIKMLLTPGEVAKRTGVAVSALHFYESKGLIHSQRNAGNQR' A
#
# COMPACT_ATOMS: atom_id res chain seq x y z
N MET A 1 15.72 28.84 5.19
CA MET A 1 14.82 28.14 4.26
C MET A 1 15.27 26.68 4.17
N GLU A 2 14.79 25.81 5.04
CA GLU A 2 15.03 24.36 4.93
C GLU A 2 13.74 23.70 4.44
N LYS A 3 13.68 23.38 3.15
CA LYS A 3 12.65 22.46 2.64
C LYS A 3 13.04 21.06 3.12
N LYS A 4 12.42 20.58 4.19
CA LYS A 4 12.49 19.16 4.57
C LYS A 4 11.98 18.33 3.39
N LEU A 5 12.87 17.51 2.82
CA LEU A 5 12.48 16.52 1.82
C LEU A 5 11.40 15.61 2.43
N PRO A 6 10.32 15.30 1.69
CA PRO A 6 9.29 14.42 2.22
C PRO A 6 9.93 13.08 2.56
N ARG A 7 9.73 12.60 3.79
CA ARG A 7 10.10 11.23 4.16
C ARG A 7 9.39 10.29 3.19
N ILE A 8 10.15 9.63 2.32
CA ILE A 8 9.61 8.61 1.43
C ILE A 8 9.21 7.44 2.32
N LYS A 9 7.89 7.25 2.50
CA LYS A 9 7.35 6.03 3.11
C LYS A 9 7.67 4.86 2.18
N MET A 10 8.51 3.94 2.64
CA MET A 10 8.91 2.77 1.85
C MET A 10 7.76 1.76 1.66
N LEU A 11 6.83 1.69 2.61
CA LEU A 11 5.64 0.83 2.54
C LEU A 11 4.37 1.67 2.55
N LEU A 12 3.40 1.25 1.73
CA LEU A 12 2.09 1.86 1.62
C LEU A 12 1.05 0.89 2.17
N THR A 13 0.12 1.43 2.95
CA THR A 13 -1.08 0.70 3.36
C THR A 13 -2.00 0.45 2.15
N PRO A 14 -2.88 -0.56 2.20
CA PRO A 14 -3.84 -0.83 1.13
C PRO A 14 -4.70 0.40 0.77
N GLY A 15 -5.07 1.21 1.77
CA GLY A 15 -5.81 2.47 1.55
C GLY A 15 -4.98 3.54 0.81
N GLU A 16 -3.69 3.65 1.10
CA GLU A 16 -2.79 4.56 0.38
C GLU A 16 -2.59 4.11 -1.07
N VAL A 17 -2.43 2.81 -1.31
CA VAL A 17 -2.33 2.24 -2.66
C VAL A 17 -3.62 2.49 -3.45
N ALA A 18 -4.77 2.20 -2.85
CA ALA A 18 -6.09 2.44 -3.45
C ALA A 18 -6.26 3.92 -3.84
N LYS A 19 -5.93 4.85 -2.94
CA LYS A 19 -6.03 6.29 -3.20
C LYS A 19 -5.13 6.76 -4.35
N ARG A 20 -3.93 6.19 -4.50
CA ARG A 20 -2.97 6.57 -5.56
C ARG A 20 -3.31 5.99 -6.92
N THR A 21 -3.85 4.77 -6.95
CA THR A 21 -4.11 4.03 -8.18
C THR A 21 -5.55 4.19 -8.68
N GLY A 22 -6.45 4.70 -7.84
CA GLY A 22 -7.86 4.87 -8.17
C GLY A 22 -8.66 3.57 -8.14
N VAL A 23 -8.08 2.46 -7.65
CA VAL A 23 -8.79 1.18 -7.50
C VAL A 23 -9.33 1.02 -6.08
N ALA A 24 -10.40 0.25 -5.93
CA ALA A 24 -10.93 -0.08 -4.60
C ALA A 24 -9.96 -0.99 -3.83
N VAL A 25 -9.96 -0.89 -2.49
CA VAL A 25 -9.18 -1.81 -1.62
C VAL A 25 -9.59 -3.27 -1.84
N SER A 26 -10.87 -3.54 -2.14
CA SER A 26 -11.36 -4.87 -2.51
C SER A 26 -10.72 -5.40 -3.79
N ALA A 27 -10.39 -4.53 -4.76
CA ALA A 27 -9.68 -4.92 -5.97
C ALA A 27 -8.24 -5.35 -5.66
N LEU A 28 -7.57 -4.67 -4.72
CA LEU A 28 -6.25 -5.09 -4.24
C LEU A 28 -6.31 -6.48 -3.60
N HIS A 29 -7.30 -6.75 -2.74
CA HIS A 29 -7.51 -8.09 -2.19
C HIS A 29 -7.84 -9.13 -3.27
N PHE A 30 -8.63 -8.77 -4.27
CA PHE A 30 -8.91 -9.65 -5.40
C PHE A 30 -7.63 -10.02 -6.16
N TYR A 31 -6.80 -9.03 -6.52
CA TYR A 31 -5.53 -9.27 -7.20
C TYR A 31 -4.55 -10.09 -6.35
N GLU A 32 -4.53 -9.87 -5.03
CA GLU A 32 -3.74 -10.68 -4.11
C GLU A 32 -4.24 -12.14 -4.07
N SER A 33 -5.56 -12.36 -4.03
CA SER A 33 -6.16 -13.71 -4.07
C SER A 33 -5.92 -14.43 -5.41
N LYS A 34 -5.74 -13.67 -6.49
CA LYS A 34 -5.37 -14.19 -7.82
C LYS A 34 -3.86 -14.39 -7.99
N GLY A 35 -3.06 -14.05 -6.97
CA GLY A 35 -1.61 -14.15 -7.01
C GLY A 35 -0.92 -13.12 -7.91
N LEU A 36 -1.63 -12.07 -8.33
CA LEU A 36 -1.10 -11.04 -9.24
C LEU A 36 -0.25 -9.99 -8.52
N ILE A 37 -0.53 -9.76 -7.24
CA ILE A 37 0.22 -8.86 -6.35
C ILE A 37 0.41 -9.51 -4.98
N HIS A 38 1.41 -9.08 -4.21
CA HIS A 38 1.67 -9.58 -2.86
C HIS A 38 1.82 -8.38 -1.89
N SER A 39 1.26 -8.50 -0.69
CA SER A 39 1.49 -7.55 0.41
C SER A 39 2.59 -8.05 1.36
N GLN A 40 3.31 -7.11 1.97
CA GLN A 40 4.21 -7.41 3.08
C GLN A 40 3.47 -7.23 4.40
N ARG A 41 3.43 -8.28 5.23
CA ARG A 41 2.86 -8.17 6.57
C ARG A 41 3.86 -7.56 7.55
N ASN A 42 3.36 -6.71 8.45
CA ASN A 42 4.15 -6.21 9.57
C ASN A 42 4.11 -7.19 10.76
N ALA A 43 4.86 -6.89 11.82
CA ALA A 43 4.91 -7.70 13.04
C ALA A 43 3.56 -7.84 13.75
N GLY A 44 2.59 -6.95 13.47
CA GLY A 44 1.22 -7.03 13.96
C GLY A 44 0.26 -7.78 13.03
N ASN A 45 0.78 -8.51 12.03
CA ASN A 45 0.02 -9.23 11.01
C ASN A 45 -0.93 -8.34 10.17
N GLN A 46 -0.68 -7.02 10.14
CA GLN A 46 -1.35 -6.09 9.24
C GLN A 46 -0.61 -6.05 7.90
N ARG A 47 -1.33 -5.70 6.84
CA ARG A 47 -0.83 -5.56 5.47
C ARG A 47 -0.91 -4.12 5.00
#